data_AF-A0A925S089-F1
#
_entry.id   AF-A0A925S089-F1
#
_cell.length_a   1.000
_cell.length_b   1.000
_cell.length_c   1.000
_cell.angle_alpha   90.00
_cell.angle_beta   90.00
_cell.angle_gamma   90.00
#
_symmetry.space_group_name_H-M   'P 1'
#
loop_
_entity.id
_entity.type
_entity.pdbx_description
1 polymer ?
#
loop_
_entity_poly.entity_id
_entity_poly.type
_entity_poly.pdbx_seq_one_letter_code
_entity_poly.pdbx_strand_id
1 'polypeptide(L)'
;EGEAADARERSGERAEREALERREEMRQTIAEERETGMAIAALLLVIGALSGGGGLVLFAYRAGIRHGMYLASAAWGVGGVLLIAAVTVFVTRPTMSDLAERLGDDDQPASTVTTGYDPAGANQCELDGELSRITVTQPEPLRFNWGGDGCQNGGAQFAEAEDGVWQRPFVAGDEPVVRVESFDTNRGEYTVQRYQISAAQLAEARRIRARYREASCEAGDGRAIGDLHREIAELLPRAPNEHLTYQCRKVGAE
;
A
#
# COMPACT_ATOMS: atom_id res chain seq x y z
N GLU A 1 -24.38 41.46 -0.29
CA GLU A 1 -24.37 39.99 -0.17
C GLU A 1 -23.06 39.34 -0.63
N GLY A 2 -22.27 39.95 -1.53
CA GLY A 2 -20.97 39.39 -1.96
C GLY A 2 -19.88 39.33 -0.88
N GLU A 3 -19.83 40.27 0.06
CA GLU A 3 -18.76 40.34 1.07
C GLU A 3 -18.83 39.23 2.13
N ALA A 4 -20.02 38.69 2.40
CA ALA A 4 -20.23 37.57 3.32
C ALA A 4 -19.92 36.21 2.68
N ALA A 5 -20.00 36.11 1.35
CA ALA A 5 -19.62 34.91 0.60
C ALA A 5 -18.08 34.83 0.47
N ASP A 6 -17.44 35.93 0.11
CA ASP A 6 -15.98 36.03 -0.02
C ASP A 6 -15.25 35.86 1.34
N ALA A 7 -15.86 36.31 2.44
CA ALA A 7 -15.34 36.05 3.78
C ALA A 7 -15.43 34.58 4.21
N ARG A 8 -16.44 33.84 3.73
CA ARG A 8 -16.61 32.40 4.02
C ARG A 8 -15.65 31.54 3.21
N GLU A 9 -15.46 31.88 1.94
CA GLU A 9 -14.53 31.19 1.04
C GLU A 9 -13.09 31.34 1.55
N ARG A 10 -12.66 32.56 1.90
CA ARG A 10 -11.35 32.81 2.51
C ARG A 10 -11.16 32.15 3.89
N SER A 11 -12.25 31.87 4.61
CA SER A 11 -12.19 31.12 5.88
C SER A 11 -12.08 29.61 5.67
N GLY A 12 -12.73 29.08 4.62
CA GLY A 12 -12.64 27.67 4.23
C GLY A 12 -11.24 27.32 3.72
N GLU A 13 -10.67 28.15 2.85
CA GLU A 13 -9.31 27.94 2.34
C GLU A 13 -8.23 28.00 3.44
N ARG A 14 -8.43 28.81 4.48
CA ARG A 14 -7.52 28.86 5.64
C ARG A 14 -7.66 27.61 6.50
N ALA A 15 -8.89 27.16 6.75
CA ALA A 15 -9.14 25.94 7.52
C ALA A 15 -8.58 24.69 6.82
N GLU A 16 -8.65 24.62 5.48
CA GLU A 16 -8.07 23.53 4.70
C GLU A 16 -6.53 23.54 4.76
N ARG A 17 -5.89 24.72 4.65
CA ARG A 17 -4.43 24.84 4.77
C ARG A 17 -3.93 24.45 6.16
N GLU A 18 -4.60 24.92 7.22
CA GLU A 18 -4.28 24.56 8.60
C GLU A 18 -4.51 23.06 8.88
N ALA A 19 -5.44 22.41 8.17
CA ALA A 19 -5.64 20.96 8.26
C ALA A 19 -4.54 20.18 7.53
N LEU A 20 -4.08 20.68 6.37
CA LEU A 20 -2.97 20.08 5.62
C LEU A 20 -1.64 20.23 6.37
N GLU A 21 -1.34 21.41 6.91
CA GLU A 21 -0.13 21.68 7.70
C GLU A 21 -0.08 20.78 8.95
N ARG A 22 -1.18 20.66 9.70
CA ARG A 22 -1.27 19.72 10.83
C ARG A 22 -1.03 18.27 10.43
N ARG A 23 -1.52 17.84 9.27
CA ARG A 23 -1.30 16.48 8.75
C ARG A 23 0.17 16.27 8.36
N GLU A 24 0.83 17.27 7.80
CA GLU A 24 2.24 17.22 7.43
C GLU A 24 3.15 17.19 8.68
N GLU A 25 2.89 18.03 9.68
CA GLU A 25 3.63 18.03 10.96
C GLU A 25 3.51 16.68 11.70
N MET A 26 2.30 16.11 11.73
CA MET A 26 2.07 14.79 12.33
C MET A 26 2.82 13.70 11.57
N ARG A 27 2.84 13.74 10.22
CA ARG A 27 3.60 12.79 9.39
C ARG A 27 5.11 12.91 9.62
N GLN A 28 5.63 14.12 9.77
CA GLN A 28 7.05 14.37 10.03
C GLN A 28 7.47 13.85 11.40
N THR A 29 6.69 14.13 12.44
CA THR A 29 6.95 13.64 13.81
C THR A 29 6.93 12.11 13.87
N ILE A 30 5.98 11.46 13.18
CA ILE A 30 5.89 9.99 13.09
C ILE A 30 7.07 9.40 12.31
N ALA A 31 7.55 10.07 11.27
CA ALA A 31 8.72 9.62 10.50
C ALA A 31 10.01 9.70 11.34
N GLU A 32 10.21 10.80 12.08
CA GLU A 32 11.38 11.00 12.95
C GLU A 32 11.46 9.99 14.11
N GLU A 33 10.30 9.65 14.72
CA GLU A 33 10.22 8.64 15.77
C GLU A 33 10.55 7.22 15.27
N ARG A 34 10.25 6.92 14.01
CA ARG A 34 10.52 5.60 13.40
C ARG A 34 11.97 5.42 13.00
N GLU A 35 12.61 6.46 12.51
CA GLU A 35 13.98 6.40 11.99
C GLU A 35 15.01 6.26 13.13
N THR A 36 14.78 6.94 14.25
CA THR A 36 15.64 6.88 15.43
C THR A 36 15.58 5.53 16.16
N GLY A 37 14.40 4.90 16.23
CA GLY A 37 14.23 3.59 16.88
C GLY A 37 14.96 2.45 16.16
N MET A 38 14.90 2.41 14.83
CA MET A 38 15.59 1.38 14.02
C MET A 38 17.12 1.54 14.08
N ALA A 39 17.62 2.78 14.07
CA ALA A 39 19.04 3.07 14.16
C ALA A 39 19.64 2.63 15.51
N ILE A 40 18.94 2.90 16.62
CA ILE A 40 19.38 2.50 17.97
C ILE A 40 19.36 0.97 18.11
N ALA A 41 18.32 0.30 17.62
CA ALA A 41 18.21 -1.15 17.68
C ALA A 41 19.33 -1.84 16.87
N ALA A 42 19.61 -1.37 15.65
CA ALA A 42 20.70 -1.89 14.83
C ALA A 42 22.07 -1.68 15.51
N LEU A 43 22.30 -0.51 16.09
CA LEU A 43 23.55 -0.20 16.80
C LEU A 43 23.76 -1.10 18.02
N LEU A 44 22.73 -1.29 18.85
CA LEU A 44 22.80 -2.18 20.02
C LEU A 44 23.05 -3.64 19.63
N LEU A 45 22.46 -4.10 18.52
CA LEU A 45 22.68 -5.46 18.01
C LEU A 45 24.13 -5.67 17.57
N VAL A 46 24.70 -4.71 16.83
CA VAL A 46 26.10 -4.78 16.38
C VAL A 46 27.07 -4.77 17.56
N ILE A 47 26.89 -3.87 18.52
CA ILE A 47 27.75 -3.79 19.72
C ILE A 47 27.60 -5.04 20.58
N GLY A 48 26.37 -5.54 20.76
CA GLY A 48 26.08 -6.76 21.50
C GLY A 48 26.70 -8.00 20.86
N ALA A 49 26.59 -8.14 19.54
CA ALA A 49 27.18 -9.26 18.80
C ALA A 49 28.72 -9.25 18.86
N LEU A 50 29.35 -8.09 18.69
CA LEU A 50 30.81 -7.95 18.77
C LEU A 50 31.34 -8.21 20.19
N SER A 51 30.66 -7.68 21.21
CA SER A 51 31.08 -7.84 22.61
C SER A 51 30.82 -9.26 23.13
N GLY A 52 29.66 -9.83 22.82
CA GLY A 52 29.28 -11.18 23.22
C GLY A 52 30.09 -12.26 22.48
N GLY A 53 30.25 -12.13 21.16
CA GLY A 53 31.07 -13.01 20.35
C GLY A 53 32.56 -12.92 20.72
N GLY A 54 33.08 -11.71 20.87
CA GLY A 54 34.46 -11.48 21.32
C GLY A 54 34.74 -12.03 22.72
N GLY A 55 33.80 -11.88 23.66
CA GLY A 55 33.88 -12.44 25.00
C GLY A 55 33.94 -13.97 25.02
N LEU A 56 33.11 -14.63 24.21
CA LEU A 56 33.08 -16.10 24.09
C LEU A 56 34.41 -16.65 23.53
N VAL A 57 34.94 -16.02 22.48
CA VAL A 57 36.21 -16.39 21.86
C VAL A 57 37.35 -16.19 22.85
N LEU A 58 37.43 -15.03 23.52
CA LEU A 58 38.46 -14.77 24.52
C LEU A 58 38.38 -15.72 25.72
N PHE A 59 37.18 -16.11 26.14
CA PHE A 59 36.98 -17.10 27.19
C PHE A 59 37.53 -18.47 26.79
N ALA A 60 37.25 -18.92 25.56
CA ALA A 60 37.76 -20.18 25.02
C ALA A 60 39.30 -20.21 24.91
N TYR A 61 39.92 -19.08 24.54
CA TYR A 61 41.39 -19.00 24.37
C TYR A 61 42.17 -18.68 25.66
N ARG A 62 41.56 -18.02 26.66
CA ARG A 62 42.24 -17.58 27.90
C ARG A 62 41.80 -18.32 29.17
N ALA A 63 41.16 -19.48 29.05
CA ALA A 63 40.63 -20.27 30.17
C ALA A 63 41.66 -20.60 31.28
N GLY A 64 42.97 -20.50 31.02
CA GLY A 64 44.05 -20.73 32.01
C GLY A 64 44.51 -19.50 32.83
N ILE A 65 44.10 -18.26 32.51
CA ILE A 65 44.59 -17.05 33.19
C ILE A 65 43.44 -16.42 34.01
N ARG A 66 43.53 -16.51 35.35
CA ARG A 66 42.47 -16.06 36.28
C ARG A 66 41.99 -14.62 36.06
N HIS A 67 42.88 -13.69 35.68
CA HIS A 67 42.51 -12.30 35.38
C HIS A 67 41.90 -12.11 33.98
N GLY A 68 42.28 -12.92 32.99
CA GLY A 68 41.69 -12.89 31.65
C GLY A 68 40.26 -13.45 31.65
N MET A 69 39.99 -14.41 32.52
CA MET A 69 38.66 -15.01 32.70
C MET A 69 37.62 -14.00 33.20
N TYR A 70 38.00 -13.11 34.12
CA TYR A 70 37.10 -12.07 34.66
C TYR A 70 36.71 -11.02 33.61
N LEU A 71 37.65 -10.62 32.75
CA LEU A 71 37.38 -9.68 31.66
C LEU A 71 36.53 -10.33 30.56
N ALA A 72 36.78 -11.60 30.25
CA ALA A 72 36.01 -12.34 29.25
C ALA A 72 34.57 -12.60 29.72
N SER A 73 34.37 -12.96 30.99
CA SER A 73 33.02 -13.13 31.56
C SER A 73 32.26 -11.81 31.67
N ALA A 74 32.93 -10.71 32.01
CA ALA A 74 32.33 -9.37 32.02
C ALA A 74 31.90 -8.94 30.60
N ALA A 75 32.75 -9.13 29.58
CA ALA A 75 32.42 -8.79 28.19
C ALA A 75 31.25 -9.62 27.64
N TRP A 76 31.20 -10.92 27.96
CA TRP A 76 30.09 -11.78 27.58
C TRP A 76 28.78 -11.37 28.30
N GLY A 77 28.86 -11.02 29.59
CA GLY A 77 27.72 -10.52 30.36
C GLY A 77 27.16 -9.21 29.80
N VAL A 78 28.03 -8.24 29.48
CA VAL A 78 27.60 -6.97 28.86
C VAL A 78 26.99 -7.21 27.49
N GLY A 79 27.60 -8.07 26.66
CA GLY A 79 27.03 -8.46 25.37
C GLY A 79 25.64 -9.09 25.50
N GLY A 80 25.45 -9.97 26.49
CA GLY A 80 24.15 -10.58 26.78
C GLY A 80 23.08 -9.55 27.18
N VAL A 81 23.42 -8.59 28.05
CA VAL A 81 22.51 -7.51 28.45
C VAL A 81 22.12 -6.63 27.26
N LEU A 82 23.08 -6.29 26.39
CA LEU A 82 22.81 -5.49 25.19
C LEU A 82 21.93 -6.23 24.18
N LEU A 83 22.10 -7.55 24.03
CA LEU A 83 21.22 -8.37 23.18
C LEU A 83 19.80 -8.44 23.73
N ILE A 84 19.64 -8.60 25.05
CA ILE A 84 18.33 -8.54 25.70
C ILE A 84 17.69 -7.17 25.49
N ALA A 85 18.45 -6.08 25.68
CA ALA A 85 17.95 -4.73 25.44
C ALA A 85 17.53 -4.52 23.98
N ALA A 86 18.30 -5.03 23.00
CA ALA A 86 17.96 -4.97 21.59
C ALA A 86 16.67 -5.75 21.26
N VAL A 87 16.50 -6.96 21.82
CA VAL A 87 15.27 -7.74 21.67
C VAL A 87 14.09 -7.02 22.31
N THR A 88 14.27 -6.45 23.51
CA THR A 88 13.23 -5.68 24.18
C THR A 88 12.81 -4.49 23.31
N VAL A 89 13.74 -3.66 22.85
CA VAL A 89 13.44 -2.52 21.97
C VAL A 89 12.77 -2.97 20.67
N PHE A 90 13.18 -4.12 20.11
CA PHE A 90 12.59 -4.68 18.90
C PHE A 90 11.17 -5.23 19.12
N VAL A 91 10.86 -5.79 20.30
CA VAL A 91 9.54 -6.34 20.60
C VAL A 91 8.59 -5.26 21.12
N THR A 92 9.08 -4.31 21.92
CA THR A 92 8.31 -3.14 22.38
C THR A 92 8.25 -2.03 21.33
N ARG A 93 8.74 -2.29 20.10
CA ARG A 93 8.53 -1.37 18.99
C ARG A 93 7.02 -1.19 18.83
N PRO A 94 6.48 0.03 18.92
CA PRO A 94 5.06 0.25 18.73
C PRO A 94 4.70 -0.24 17.32
N THR A 95 3.81 -1.22 17.26
CA THR A 95 3.25 -1.68 15.99
C THR A 95 2.05 -0.80 15.63
N MET A 96 1.63 -0.81 14.36
CA MET A 96 0.55 0.08 13.87
C MET A 96 -0.74 0.02 14.71
N SER A 97 -0.96 -1.06 15.46
CA SER A 97 -2.11 -1.20 16.37
C SER A 97 -2.03 -0.33 17.64
N ASP A 98 -0.84 0.04 18.13
CA ASP A 98 -0.71 0.82 19.37
C ASP A 98 -0.87 2.34 19.12
N LEU A 99 -0.76 2.76 17.85
CA LEU A 99 -1.04 4.13 17.40
C LEU A 99 -2.55 4.41 17.36
N ALA A 100 -3.37 3.38 17.13
CA ALA A 100 -4.82 3.45 17.15
C ALA A 100 -5.40 3.84 18.52
N GLU A 101 -4.71 3.50 19.60
CA GLU A 101 -5.17 3.74 20.97
C GLU A 101 -4.61 5.06 21.55
N ARG A 102 -3.57 5.64 20.94
CA ARG A 102 -3.02 6.97 21.32
C ARG A 102 -3.60 8.12 20.53
N LEU A 103 -4.03 7.88 19.30
CA LEU A 103 -4.90 8.77 18.56
C LEU A 103 -6.30 8.47 19.07
N GLY A 104 -6.89 9.38 19.84
CA GLY A 104 -8.24 9.21 20.38
C GLY A 104 -9.20 8.67 19.32
N ASP A 105 -10.13 7.84 19.78
CA ASP A 105 -11.13 7.01 19.08
C ASP A 105 -12.10 7.75 18.14
N ASP A 106 -11.69 8.85 17.52
CA ASP A 106 -12.56 9.74 16.71
C ASP A 106 -12.09 9.95 15.26
N ASP A 107 -10.93 9.42 14.82
CA ASP A 107 -10.44 9.74 13.46
C ASP A 107 -9.65 8.63 12.73
N GLN A 108 -9.83 7.37 13.11
CA GLN A 108 -9.54 6.27 12.17
C GLN A 108 -10.80 5.97 11.36
N PRO A 109 -10.80 6.12 10.02
CA PRO A 109 -11.75 5.36 9.23
C PRO A 109 -11.40 3.90 9.51
N ALA A 110 -12.27 3.24 10.27
CA ALA A 110 -12.15 1.83 10.55
C ALA A 110 -11.86 1.12 9.22
N SER A 111 -10.69 0.49 9.11
CA SER A 111 -10.46 -0.59 8.15
C SER A 111 -11.36 -1.74 8.56
N THR A 112 -12.65 -1.52 8.37
CA THR A 112 -13.70 -2.50 8.53
C THR A 112 -13.50 -3.38 7.32
N VAL A 113 -12.81 -4.50 7.52
CA VAL A 113 -13.05 -5.67 6.70
C VAL A 113 -14.51 -6.03 6.96
N THR A 114 -15.41 -5.36 6.25
CA THR A 114 -16.83 -5.64 6.28
C THR A 114 -16.97 -6.99 5.62
N THR A 115 -17.21 -8.04 6.41
CA THR A 115 -17.80 -9.26 5.85
C THR A 115 -19.14 -8.88 5.24
N GLY A 116 -19.16 -8.73 3.91
CA GLY A 116 -20.31 -8.35 3.10
C GLY A 116 -20.27 -6.91 2.58
N TYR A 117 -19.29 -6.58 1.74
CA TYR A 117 -19.36 -5.35 0.93
C TYR A 117 -20.43 -5.52 -0.16
N ASP A 118 -21.35 -4.56 -0.31
CA ASP A 118 -22.31 -4.53 -1.42
C ASP A 118 -21.75 -3.71 -2.59
N PRO A 119 -21.26 -4.34 -3.66
CA PRO A 119 -20.67 -3.61 -4.77
C PRO A 119 -21.70 -2.80 -5.58
N ALA A 120 -22.98 -3.16 -5.59
CA ALA A 120 -23.94 -2.69 -6.58
C ALA A 120 -24.28 -1.19 -6.45
N GLY A 121 -24.26 -0.44 -7.54
CA GLY A 121 -24.57 0.99 -7.54
C GLY A 121 -23.36 1.88 -7.22
N ALA A 122 -23.59 3.02 -6.57
CA ALA A 122 -22.57 4.06 -6.40
C ALA A 122 -21.51 3.73 -5.35
N ASN A 123 -20.24 3.82 -5.75
CA ASN A 123 -19.06 3.59 -4.93
C ASN A 123 -18.14 4.82 -4.98
N GLN A 124 -17.54 5.12 -3.83
CA GLN A 124 -16.46 6.08 -3.68
C GLN A 124 -15.26 5.35 -3.06
N CYS A 125 -14.11 5.42 -3.71
CA CYS A 125 -12.91 4.76 -3.25
C CYS A 125 -11.82 5.78 -2.95
N GLU A 126 -11.16 5.58 -1.82
CA GLU A 126 -10.05 6.39 -1.35
C GLU A 126 -8.77 5.56 -1.40
N LEU A 127 -7.67 6.21 -1.74
CA LEU A 127 -6.38 5.55 -1.88
C LEU A 127 -5.88 5.06 -0.52
N ASP A 128 -5.50 3.79 -0.45
CA ASP A 128 -4.75 3.22 0.65
C ASP A 128 -3.26 3.38 0.38
N GLY A 129 -2.62 4.33 1.08
CA GLY A 129 -1.21 4.62 0.92
C GLY A 129 -0.28 3.50 1.41
N GLU A 130 -0.72 2.66 2.34
CA GLU A 130 0.10 1.57 2.89
C GLU A 130 0.16 0.37 1.94
N LEU A 131 -0.93 0.13 1.21
CA LEU A 131 -1.03 -0.93 0.20
C LEU A 131 -0.62 -0.49 -1.22
N SER A 132 -0.21 0.78 -1.38
CA SER A 132 0.14 1.35 -2.68
C SER A 132 1.65 1.58 -2.86
N ARG A 133 2.13 1.31 -4.09
CA ARG A 133 3.42 1.79 -4.61
C ARG A 133 3.15 2.78 -5.74
N ILE A 134 3.26 4.06 -5.44
CA ILE A 134 3.08 5.18 -6.39
C ILE A 134 4.44 5.57 -6.96
N THR A 135 4.51 5.84 -8.26
CA THR A 135 5.76 6.22 -8.95
C THR A 135 5.59 7.42 -9.88
N VAL A 136 4.51 7.45 -10.66
CA VAL A 136 4.25 8.45 -11.71
C VAL A 136 2.83 9.00 -11.65
N THR A 137 1.87 8.22 -11.15
CA THR A 137 0.48 8.62 -11.09
C THR A 137 0.24 9.56 -9.91
N GLN A 138 -0.50 10.63 -10.14
CA GLN A 138 -1.10 11.42 -9.07
C GLN A 138 -2.47 10.81 -8.76
N PRO A 139 -2.65 10.13 -7.61
CA PRO A 139 -3.88 9.41 -7.31
C PRO A 139 -4.99 10.39 -6.92
N GLU A 140 -6.18 10.17 -7.48
CA GLU A 140 -7.41 10.91 -7.17
C GLU A 140 -8.48 9.95 -6.61
N PRO A 141 -9.41 10.43 -5.77
CA PRO A 141 -10.53 9.60 -5.33
C PRO A 141 -11.34 9.08 -6.52
N LEU A 142 -11.63 7.78 -6.51
CA LEU A 142 -12.41 7.15 -7.57
C LEU A 142 -13.89 7.19 -7.22
N ARG A 143 -14.74 7.53 -8.20
CA ARG A 143 -16.19 7.47 -8.08
C ARG A 143 -16.76 6.75 -9.29
N PHE A 144 -17.53 5.70 -9.06
CA PHE A 144 -18.16 4.94 -10.13
C PHE A 144 -19.44 4.24 -9.66
N ASN A 145 -20.30 3.92 -10.62
CA ASN A 145 -21.42 3.02 -10.45
C ASN A 145 -21.01 1.61 -10.93
N TRP A 146 -21.35 0.59 -10.17
CA TRP A 146 -21.07 -0.80 -10.50
C TRP A 146 -22.36 -1.58 -10.80
N GLY A 147 -22.44 -2.15 -12.00
CA GLY A 147 -23.45 -3.12 -12.39
C GLY A 147 -23.06 -4.53 -11.94
N GLY A 148 -24.05 -5.33 -11.52
CA GLY A 148 -23.84 -6.72 -11.09
C GLY A 148 -23.34 -7.67 -12.20
N ASP A 149 -23.33 -7.20 -13.45
CA ASP A 149 -22.77 -7.86 -14.62
C ASP A 149 -21.31 -7.47 -14.92
N GLY A 150 -20.67 -6.74 -14.01
CA GLY A 150 -19.30 -6.25 -14.17
C GLY A 150 -19.19 -4.99 -15.04
N CYS A 151 -20.31 -4.31 -15.31
CA CYS A 151 -20.30 -3.07 -16.04
C CYS A 151 -20.06 -1.87 -15.11
N GLN A 152 -18.94 -1.18 -15.29
CA GLN A 152 -18.67 0.08 -14.61
C GLN A 152 -19.25 1.25 -15.42
N ASN A 153 -20.02 2.12 -14.74
CA ASN A 153 -20.62 3.34 -15.29
C ASN A 153 -21.44 3.15 -16.58
N GLY A 154 -21.91 1.94 -16.89
CA GLY A 154 -22.65 1.69 -18.13
C GLY A 154 -21.80 1.68 -19.41
N GLY A 155 -20.46 1.74 -19.30
CA GLY A 155 -19.59 1.88 -20.48
C GLY A 155 -18.23 1.18 -20.41
N ALA A 156 -17.82 0.67 -19.25
CA ALA A 156 -16.57 -0.07 -19.10
C ALA A 156 -16.86 -1.47 -18.56
N GLN A 157 -16.83 -2.48 -19.45
CA GLN A 157 -17.02 -3.87 -19.07
C GLN A 157 -15.76 -4.46 -18.44
N PHE A 158 -15.91 -5.09 -17.27
CA PHE A 158 -14.91 -5.95 -16.64
C PHE A 158 -15.28 -7.42 -16.86
N ALA A 159 -14.31 -8.30 -16.73
CA ALA A 159 -14.52 -9.75 -16.73
C ALA A 159 -14.21 -10.32 -15.35
N GLU A 160 -15.07 -11.21 -14.87
CA GLU A 160 -14.78 -11.95 -13.64
C GLU A 160 -13.64 -12.94 -13.90
N ALA A 161 -12.57 -12.80 -13.12
CA ALA A 161 -11.38 -13.64 -13.18
C ALA A 161 -11.42 -14.76 -12.13
N GLU A 162 -11.81 -14.40 -10.92
CA GLU A 162 -12.01 -15.28 -9.76
C GLU A 162 -13.29 -14.82 -9.03
N ASP A 163 -13.77 -15.61 -8.07
CA ASP A 163 -15.02 -15.34 -7.34
C ASP A 163 -15.07 -13.92 -6.76
N GLY A 164 -15.86 -13.04 -7.38
CA GLY A 164 -15.98 -11.63 -7.02
C GLY A 164 -14.80 -10.72 -7.40
N VAL A 165 -13.80 -11.21 -8.14
CA VAL A 165 -12.67 -10.39 -8.63
C VAL A 165 -12.86 -10.10 -10.11
N TRP A 166 -13.09 -8.83 -10.42
CA TRP A 166 -13.37 -8.35 -11.77
C TRP A 166 -12.20 -7.58 -12.33
N GLN A 167 -11.79 -7.87 -13.56
CA GLN A 167 -10.58 -7.29 -14.17
C GLN A 167 -10.81 -6.77 -15.58
N ARG A 168 -10.06 -5.72 -15.92
CA ARG A 168 -10.05 -5.12 -17.25
C ARG A 168 -8.66 -4.60 -17.61
N PRO A 169 -8.06 -5.05 -18.73
CA PRO A 169 -6.82 -4.46 -19.24
C PRO A 169 -7.12 -3.20 -20.08
N PHE A 170 -6.21 -2.24 -20.01
CA PHE A 170 -6.17 -1.04 -20.84
C PHE A 170 -4.79 -0.91 -21.48
N VAL A 171 -4.75 -0.89 -22.81
CA VAL A 171 -3.51 -0.73 -23.59
C VAL A 171 -3.41 0.72 -24.04
N ALA A 172 -2.35 1.43 -23.63
CA ALA A 172 -2.19 2.85 -23.96
C ALA A 172 -1.92 3.10 -25.46
N GLY A 173 -2.46 4.20 -25.97
CA GLY A 173 -2.37 4.59 -27.37
C GLY A 173 -1.08 5.34 -27.73
N ASP A 174 -0.53 6.08 -26.79
CA ASP A 174 0.57 7.04 -26.95
C ASP A 174 1.81 6.66 -26.12
N GLU A 175 1.64 5.92 -25.03
CA GLU A 175 2.72 5.51 -24.14
C GLU A 175 2.95 3.98 -24.15
N PRO A 176 4.18 3.51 -23.85
CA PRO A 176 4.51 2.09 -23.77
C PRO A 176 4.06 1.46 -22.45
N VAL A 177 2.75 1.54 -22.19
CA VAL A 177 2.13 1.10 -20.94
C VAL A 177 0.87 0.29 -21.18
N VAL A 178 0.74 -0.77 -20.36
CA VAL A 178 -0.52 -1.46 -20.14
C VAL A 178 -0.92 -1.24 -18.68
N ARG A 179 -2.20 -0.93 -18.46
CA ARG A 179 -2.81 -0.83 -17.15
C ARG A 179 -3.78 -1.97 -16.95
N VAL A 180 -3.84 -2.54 -15.76
CA VAL A 180 -4.87 -3.49 -15.36
C VAL A 180 -5.63 -2.88 -14.20
N GLU A 181 -6.93 -2.73 -14.38
CA GLU A 181 -7.86 -2.30 -13.36
C GLU A 181 -8.56 -3.55 -12.80
N SER A 182 -8.65 -3.66 -11.48
CA SER A 182 -9.30 -4.78 -10.80
C SER A 182 -10.24 -4.26 -9.71
N PHE A 183 -11.40 -4.89 -9.55
CA PHE A 183 -12.32 -4.61 -8.47
C PHE A 183 -12.71 -5.92 -7.77
N ASP A 184 -12.35 -6.04 -6.51
CA ASP A 184 -12.77 -7.12 -5.62
C ASP A 184 -14.08 -6.70 -4.96
N THR A 185 -15.18 -7.28 -5.44
CA THR A 185 -16.53 -6.99 -4.98
C THR A 185 -16.86 -7.62 -3.63
N ASN A 186 -16.03 -8.52 -3.13
CA ASN A 186 -16.22 -9.12 -1.82
C ASN A 186 -15.61 -8.24 -0.72
N ARG A 187 -14.49 -7.58 -1.04
CA ARG A 187 -13.73 -6.73 -0.11
C ARG A 187 -13.96 -5.23 -0.31
N GLY A 188 -14.53 -4.82 -1.44
CA GLY A 188 -14.61 -3.40 -1.80
C GLY A 188 -13.24 -2.81 -2.08
N GLU A 189 -12.35 -3.58 -2.69
CA GLU A 189 -10.97 -3.15 -3.00
C GLU A 189 -10.84 -2.90 -4.50
N TYR A 190 -10.43 -1.70 -4.90
CA TYR A 190 -10.15 -1.37 -6.29
C TYR A 190 -8.65 -1.21 -6.48
N THR A 191 -8.05 -1.91 -7.44
CA THR A 191 -6.62 -1.80 -7.72
C THR A 191 -6.33 -1.37 -9.15
N VAL A 192 -5.26 -0.61 -9.30
CA VAL A 192 -4.74 -0.13 -10.58
C VAL A 192 -3.27 -0.50 -10.68
N GLN A 193 -2.94 -1.37 -11.63
CA GLN A 193 -1.57 -1.83 -11.86
C GLN A 193 -1.04 -1.28 -13.19
N ARG A 194 0.11 -0.60 -13.17
CA ARG A 194 0.76 -0.03 -14.36
C ARG A 194 2.00 -0.84 -14.72
N TYR A 195 2.04 -1.35 -15.95
CA TYR A 195 3.16 -2.10 -16.51
C TYR A 195 3.81 -1.29 -17.62
N GLN A 196 5.07 -0.93 -17.44
CA GLN A 196 5.91 -0.42 -18.51
C GLN A 196 6.42 -1.61 -19.32
N ILE A 197 6.19 -1.57 -20.63
CA ILE A 197 6.51 -2.66 -21.54
C ILE A 197 7.38 -2.16 -22.70
N SER A 198 8.07 -3.06 -23.40
CA SER A 198 8.85 -2.68 -24.58
C SER A 198 7.94 -2.24 -25.74
N ALA A 199 8.49 -1.48 -26.70
CA ALA A 199 7.76 -1.08 -27.90
C ALA A 199 7.24 -2.28 -28.71
N ALA A 200 7.99 -3.39 -28.73
CA ALA A 200 7.56 -4.64 -29.38
C ALA A 200 6.36 -5.28 -28.67
N GLN A 201 6.41 -5.38 -27.33
CA GLN A 201 5.28 -5.87 -26.53
C GLN A 201 4.05 -4.96 -26.69
N LEU A 202 4.24 -3.64 -26.75
CA LEU A 202 3.14 -2.69 -26.95
C LEU A 202 2.48 -2.86 -28.32
N ALA A 203 3.28 -3.03 -29.37
CA ALA A 203 2.75 -3.30 -30.71
C ALA A 203 1.93 -4.60 -30.75
N GLU A 204 2.39 -5.64 -30.05
CA GLU A 204 1.65 -6.89 -29.95
C GLU A 204 0.38 -6.76 -29.09
N ALA A 205 0.46 -6.10 -27.93
CA ALA A 205 -0.70 -5.81 -27.09
C ALA A 205 -1.79 -5.04 -27.86
N ARG A 206 -1.41 -4.12 -28.74
CA ARG A 206 -2.34 -3.40 -29.62
C ARG A 206 -2.98 -4.31 -30.67
N ARG A 207 -2.22 -5.24 -31.25
CA ARG A 207 -2.76 -6.26 -32.18
C ARG A 207 -3.74 -7.17 -31.47
N ILE A 208 -3.41 -7.63 -30.26
CA ILE A 208 -4.32 -8.40 -29.41
C ILE A 208 -5.59 -7.61 -29.17
N ARG A 209 -5.49 -6.37 -28.66
CA ARG A 209 -6.64 -5.50 -28.39
C ARG A 209 -7.52 -5.29 -29.61
N ALA A 210 -6.94 -5.13 -30.80
CA ALA A 210 -7.66 -4.91 -32.06
C ALA A 210 -8.48 -6.11 -32.54
N ARG A 211 -8.21 -7.33 -32.04
CA ARG A 211 -9.05 -8.51 -32.34
C ARG A 211 -10.37 -8.51 -31.57
N TYR A 212 -10.46 -7.71 -30.50
CA TYR A 212 -11.65 -7.64 -29.65
C TYR A 212 -12.40 -6.35 -29.95
N ARG A 213 -13.73 -6.46 -30.06
CA ARG A 213 -14.62 -5.30 -30.15
C ARG A 213 -14.43 -4.39 -28.93
N GLU A 214 -14.79 -3.13 -29.08
CA GLU A 214 -14.96 -2.26 -27.92
C GLU A 214 -16.17 -2.76 -27.13
N ALA A 215 -15.96 -3.07 -25.86
CA ALA A 215 -17.01 -3.57 -24.98
C ALA A 215 -17.85 -2.39 -24.48
N SER A 216 -19.16 -2.47 -24.70
CA SER A 216 -20.16 -1.45 -24.35
C SER A 216 -21.16 -1.98 -23.33
N CYS A 217 -20.74 -2.95 -22.51
CA CYS A 217 -21.58 -3.66 -21.54
C CYS A 217 -22.78 -4.39 -22.16
N GLU A 218 -22.56 -5.03 -23.33
CA GLU A 218 -23.54 -5.89 -23.97
C GLU A 218 -23.35 -7.36 -23.58
N ALA A 219 -24.37 -8.17 -23.85
CA ALA A 219 -24.30 -9.62 -23.65
C ALA A 219 -23.09 -10.22 -24.39
N GLY A 220 -22.21 -10.90 -23.64
CA GLY A 220 -21.01 -11.54 -24.16
C GLY A 220 -19.73 -10.69 -24.07
N ASP A 221 -19.84 -9.39 -23.79
CA ASP A 221 -18.67 -8.51 -23.67
C ASP A 221 -17.76 -8.93 -22.50
N GLY A 222 -18.32 -9.38 -21.36
CA GLY A 222 -17.54 -9.88 -20.24
C GLY A 222 -16.63 -11.06 -20.61
N ARG A 223 -17.13 -11.99 -21.46
CA ARG A 223 -16.29 -13.09 -21.98
C ARG A 223 -15.17 -12.57 -22.87
N ALA A 224 -15.48 -11.64 -23.77
CA ALA A 224 -14.49 -11.04 -24.67
C ALA A 224 -13.39 -10.29 -23.89
N ILE A 225 -13.75 -9.56 -22.83
CA ILE A 225 -12.79 -8.89 -21.94
C ILE A 225 -11.93 -9.90 -21.17
N GLY A 226 -12.52 -11.01 -20.71
CA GLY A 226 -11.77 -12.06 -20.01
C GLY A 226 -10.75 -12.73 -20.93
N ASP A 227 -11.13 -13.01 -22.17
CA ASP A 227 -10.23 -13.54 -23.20
C ASP A 227 -9.10 -12.54 -23.52
N LEU A 228 -9.45 -11.27 -23.73
CA LEU A 228 -8.48 -10.19 -23.94
C LEU A 228 -7.49 -10.08 -22.77
N HIS A 229 -7.98 -10.13 -21.53
CA HIS A 229 -7.14 -10.06 -20.34
C HIS A 229 -6.09 -11.17 -20.31
N ARG A 230 -6.50 -12.42 -20.54
CA ARG A 230 -5.58 -13.56 -20.51
C ARG A 230 -4.48 -13.42 -21.56
N GLU A 231 -4.83 -13.03 -22.79
CA GLU A 231 -3.86 -12.82 -23.86
C GLU A 231 -2.90 -11.64 -23.57
N ILE A 232 -3.42 -10.54 -23.02
CA ILE A 232 -2.57 -9.40 -22.63
C ILE A 232 -1.64 -9.78 -21.47
N ALA A 233 -2.11 -10.53 -20.48
CA ALA A 233 -1.35 -10.93 -19.30
C ALA A 233 -0.08 -11.73 -19.66
N GLU A 234 -0.10 -12.52 -20.73
CA GLU A 234 1.07 -13.25 -21.24
C GLU A 234 2.21 -12.34 -21.70
N LEU A 235 1.91 -11.09 -22.06
CA LEU A 235 2.91 -10.10 -22.48
C LEU A 235 3.50 -9.31 -21.30
N LEU A 236 2.85 -9.34 -20.13
CA LEU A 236 3.19 -8.46 -19.02
C LEU A 236 4.36 -9.01 -18.19
N PRO A 237 5.22 -8.12 -17.66
CA PRO A 237 6.17 -8.49 -16.61
C PRO A 237 5.46 -9.09 -15.39
N ARG A 238 6.18 -9.93 -14.62
CA ARG A 238 5.62 -10.57 -13.41
C ARG A 238 5.14 -9.58 -12.34
N ALA A 239 5.74 -8.39 -12.27
CA ALA A 239 5.40 -7.37 -11.30
C ALA A 239 5.15 -6.03 -12.01
N PRO A 240 4.13 -5.27 -11.58
CA PRO A 240 3.87 -3.95 -12.14
C PRO A 240 4.92 -2.94 -11.67
N ASN A 241 5.14 -1.88 -12.43
CA ASN A 241 5.99 -0.77 -12.01
C ASN A 241 5.31 0.07 -10.93
N GLU A 242 3.99 0.24 -11.06
CA GLU A 242 3.15 1.00 -10.14
C GLU A 242 1.93 0.16 -9.74
N HIS A 243 1.55 0.24 -8.47
CA HIS A 243 0.39 -0.44 -7.94
C HIS A 243 -0.35 0.49 -6.99
N LEU A 244 -1.59 0.82 -7.32
CA LEU A 244 -2.47 1.63 -6.48
C LEU A 244 -3.56 0.74 -5.95
N THR A 245 -3.83 0.84 -4.65
CA THR A 245 -4.91 0.14 -3.97
C THR A 245 -5.83 1.17 -3.36
N TYR A 246 -7.13 1.01 -3.57
CA TYR A 246 -8.17 1.88 -3.07
C TYR A 246 -9.17 1.06 -2.25
N GLN A 247 -9.59 1.60 -1.11
CA GLN A 247 -10.68 1.06 -0.32
C GLN A 247 -11.97 1.78 -0.68
N CYS A 248 -12.98 1.02 -1.08
CA CYS A 248 -14.25 1.53 -1.55
C CYS A 248 -15.32 1.48 -0.46
N ARG A 249 -16.14 2.52 -0.41
CA ARG A 249 -17.37 2.60 0.40
C ARG A 249 -18.56 3.00 -0.47
N LYS A 250 -19.77 2.74 0.03
CA LYS A 250 -21.00 3.20 -0.63
C LYS A 250 -21.13 4.71 -0.52
N VAL A 251 -21.63 5.32 -1.58
CA VAL A 251 -22.10 6.71 -1.52
C VAL A 251 -23.53 6.69 -0.99
N GLY A 252 -23.73 7.12 0.27
CA GLY A 252 -25.06 7.22 0.89
C GLY A 252 -25.40 6.18 1.98
N ALA A 253 -24.41 5.59 2.65
CA ALA A 253 -24.64 4.93 3.94
C ALA A 253 -24.54 5.98 5.06
N GLU A 254 -25.63 6.72 5.27
CA GLU A 254 -25.91 7.40 6.54
C GLU A 254 -26.83 6.52 7.39
#